data_AF-A0AA37JLV2-F1
#
_entry.id   AF-A0AA37JLV2-F1
#
_cell.length_a   1.000
_cell.length_b   1.000
_cell.length_c   1.000
_cell.angle_alpha   90.00
_cell.angle_beta   90.00
_cell.angle_gamma   90.00
#
_symmetry.space_group_name_H-M   'P 1'
#
loop_
_entity.id
_entity.type
_entity.pdbx_description
1 polymer ?
#
loop_
_entity_poly.entity_id
_entity_poly.type
_entity_poly.pdbx_seq_one_letter_code
_entity_poly.pdbx_strand_id
1 'polypeptide(L)' 'MMEQILFSEYQEARFLIPYENGNVVHYFNSRAMVHSQEYQEQGVCLTVSCREGDREKYKQYLT' A
#
# COMPACT_ATOMS: atom_id res chain seq x y z
N MET A 1 -21.56 7.31 0.18
CA MET A 1 -20.96 6.05 -0.30
C MET A 1 -20.11 6.43 -1.50
N MET A 2 -18.89 6.91 -1.26
CA MET A 2 -18.16 7.68 -2.26
C MET A 2 -16.68 7.57 -1.95
N GLU A 3 -15.90 6.86 -2.77
CA GLU A 3 -14.44 7.00 -2.87
C GLU A 3 -13.88 5.94 -3.85
N GLN A 4 -14.38 5.85 -5.08
CA GLN A 4 -13.90 4.86 -6.05
C GLN A 4 -13.86 5.40 -7.48
N ILE A 5 -13.41 6.65 -7.68
CA ILE A 5 -13.22 7.18 -9.04
C ILE A 5 -12.05 8.18 -9.11
N LEU A 6 -10.83 7.75 -8.77
CA LEU A 6 -9.60 8.53 -9.03
C LEU A 6 -8.44 7.66 -9.57
N PHE A 7 -8.76 6.53 -10.22
CA PHE A 7 -7.80 5.50 -10.66
C PHE A 7 -7.57 5.48 -12.19
N SER A 8 -7.39 6.62 -12.85
CA SER A 8 -7.04 6.60 -14.29
C SER A 8 -5.54 6.48 -14.57
N GLU A 9 -4.65 6.72 -13.60
CA GLU A 9 -3.19 6.58 -13.79
C GLU A 9 -2.44 5.97 -12.58
N TYR A 10 -3.07 5.95 -11.42
CA TYR A 10 -2.55 5.28 -10.22
C TYR A 10 -3.32 3.98 -10.09
N GLN A 11 -2.65 2.86 -9.81
CA GLN A 11 -3.32 1.58 -9.53
C GLN A 11 -3.40 1.38 -8.02
N GLU A 12 -4.55 0.88 -7.55
CA GLU A 12 -4.68 0.42 -6.18
C GLU A 12 -3.80 -0.81 -6.01
N ALA A 13 -2.90 -0.78 -5.03
CA ALA A 13 -2.06 -1.89 -4.68
C ALA A 13 -2.17 -2.16 -3.18
N ARG A 14 -2.30 -3.44 -2.84
CA ARG A 14 -2.25 -3.90 -1.45
C ARG A 14 -0.88 -4.47 -1.16
N PHE A 15 -0.30 -4.00 -0.06
CA PHE A 15 0.97 -4.49 0.43
C PHE A 15 0.78 -5.12 1.80
N LEU A 16 1.21 -6.37 1.95
CA LEU A 16 1.26 -7.03 3.25
C LEU A 16 2.65 -6.83 3.84
N ILE A 17 2.75 -5.90 4.78
CA ILE A 17 4.01 -5.56 5.43
C ILE A 17 4.09 -6.30 6.77
N PRO A 18 5.01 -7.25 6.96
CA PRO A 18 5.19 -7.90 8.25
C PRO A 18 5.60 -6.89 9.32
N TYR A 19 5.24 -7.12 10.58
CA TYR A 19 5.53 -6.21 11.69
C TYR A 19 7.03 -5.90 11.84
N GLU A 20 7.91 -6.83 11.45
CA GLU A 20 9.36 -6.62 11.40
C GLU A 20 9.77 -5.49 10.42
N ASN A 21 8.98 -5.26 9.37
CA ASN A 21 9.25 -4.27 8.33
C ASN A 21 8.39 -3.01 8.46
N GLY A 22 8.12 -2.54 9.68
CA GLY A 22 7.37 -1.31 9.96
C GLY A 22 7.92 -0.05 9.26
N ASN A 23 9.20 -0.05 8.88
CA ASN A 23 9.80 1.01 8.07
C ASN A 23 9.12 1.19 6.70
N VAL A 24 8.61 0.10 6.11
CA VAL A 24 7.90 0.14 4.82
C VAL A 24 6.53 0.79 4.98
N VAL A 25 5.83 0.51 6.08
CA VAL A 25 4.57 1.17 6.45
C VAL A 25 4.76 2.68 6.58
N HIS A 26 5.82 3.09 7.27
CA HIS A 26 6.15 4.50 7.44
C HIS A 26 6.51 5.16 6.11
N TYR A 27 7.27 4.47 5.26
CA TYR A 27 7.59 4.94 3.90
C TYR A 27 6.32 5.19 3.09
N PHE A 28 5.38 4.24 3.05
CA PHE A 28 4.13 4.41 2.32
C PHE A 28 3.25 5.52 2.90
N ASN A 29 3.17 5.64 4.23
CA ASN A 29 2.46 6.75 4.88
C ASN A 29 3.05 8.12 4.54
N SER A 30 4.37 8.21 4.33
CA SER A 30 5.04 9.49 4.07
C SER A 30 5.17 9.82 2.57
N ARG A 31 5.30 8.82 1.69
CA ARG A 31 5.60 8.99 0.26
C ARG A 31 4.47 8.57 -0.69
N ALA A 32 3.46 7.85 -0.22
CA ALA A 32 2.35 7.37 -1.04
C ALA A 32 0.99 7.72 -0.42
N MET A 33 -0.08 7.52 -1.19
CA MET A 33 -1.43 7.75 -0.72
C MET A 33 -1.99 6.47 -0.10
N VAL A 34 -1.96 6.38 1.24
CA VAL A 34 -2.57 5.29 2.01
C VAL A 34 -4.07 5.53 2.12
N HIS A 35 -4.85 4.61 1.57
CA HIS A 35 -6.31 4.61 1.71
C HIS A 35 -6.73 3.98 3.03
N SER A 36 -6.19 2.80 3.32
CA SER A 36 -6.55 2.03 4.51
C SER A 36 -5.36 1.21 4.99
N GLN A 37 -5.34 0.93 6.30
CA GLN A 37 -4.39 0.03 6.93
C GLN A 37 -5.17 -0.97 7.80
N GLU A 38 -4.94 -2.26 7.57
CA GLU A 38 -5.59 -3.36 8.27
C GLU A 38 -4.54 -4.21 8.97
N TYR A 39 -4.73 -4.44 10.27
CA TYR A 39 -3.81 -5.25 11.07
C TYR A 39 -4.21 -6.72 10.96
N GLN A 40 -3.37 -7.51 10.31
CA GLN A 40 -3.53 -8.95 10.17
C GLN A 40 -2.53 -9.71 11.06
N GLU A 41 -2.76 -11.01 11.21
CA GLU A 41 -1.86 -11.89 11.97
C GLU A 41 -0.46 -11.96 11.35
N GLN A 42 -0.37 -11.88 10.02
CA GLN A 42 0.90 -11.94 9.29
C GLN A 42 1.62 -10.58 9.19
N GLY A 43 0.96 -9.47 9.51
CA GLY A 43 1.49 -8.12 9.33
C GLY A 43 0.40 -7.06 9.16
N VAL A 44 0.81 -5.87 8.72
CA VAL A 44 -0.09 -4.76 8.38
C VAL A 44 -0.35 -4.77 6.87
N CYS A 45 -1.61 -4.97 6.48
CA CYS A 45 -2.07 -4.80 5.12
C CYS A 45 -2.30 -3.31 4.85
N LEU A 46 -1.59 -2.74 3.89
CA LEU A 46 -1.74 -1.36 3.46
C LEU A 46 -2.36 -1.33 2.08
N THR A 47 -3.49 -0.64 1.96
CA THR A 47 -4.10 -0.30 0.68
C THR A 47 -3.61 1.08 0.29
N VAL A 48 -2.79 1.16 -0.75
CA VAL A 48 -2.23 2.42 -1.26
C VAL A 48 -2.50 2.57 -2.74
N SER A 49 -2.60 3.82 -3.18
CA SER A 49 -2.65 4.16 -4.60
C SER A 49 -1.31 4.68 -5.05
N CYS A 50 -0.69 3.96 -5.96
CA CYS A 50 0.65 4.28 -6.44
C CYS A 50 0.80 3.97 -7.93
N ARG A 51 1.82 4.58 -8.56
CA ARG A 51 2.16 4.32 -9.97
C ARG A 51 2.85 2.98 -10.11
N GLU A 52 2.87 2.45 -11.32
CA GLU A 52 3.49 1.16 -11.65
C GLU A 52 4.96 1.06 -11.18
N GLY A 53 5.74 2.15 -11.23
CA GLY A 53 7.12 2.16 -10.76
C GLY A 53 7.28 1.95 -9.24
N ASP A 54 6.37 2.47 -8.43
CA ASP A 54 6.35 2.19 -6.98
C ASP A 54 5.89 0.76 -6.70
N ARG A 55 4.92 0.29 -7.50
CA ARG A 55 4.43 -1.09 -7.43
C ARG A 55 5.54 -2.10 -7.70
N GLU A 56 6.39 -1.83 -8.69
CA GLU A 56 7.54 -2.67 -9.03
C GLU A 56 8.62 -2.66 -7.94
N LYS A 57 8.86 -1.50 -7.33
CA LYS A 57 9.82 -1.33 -6.23
C LYS A 57 9.44 -2.13 -4.98
N TYR A 58 8.14 -2.20 -4.68
CA TYR A 58 7.60 -2.90 -3.52
C TYR A 58 6.92 -4.22 -3.87
N LYS A 59 7.16 -4.76 -5.07
CA LYS A 59 6.52 -6.00 -5.55
C LYS A 59 6.70 -7.20 -4.63
N GLN A 60 7.77 -7.20 -3.84
CA GLN A 60 8.07 -8.24 -2.85
C GLN A 60 7.05 -8.33 -1.70
N TYR A 61 6.30 -7.25 -1.48
CA TYR A 61 5.26 -7.17 -0.46
C TYR A 61 3.85 -7.14 -1.06
N LEU A 62 3.72 -7.18 -2.39
CA LEU A 62 2.41 -7.31 -3.03
C LEU A 62 1.81 -8.65 -2.66
N THR A 63 0.54 -8.62 -2.24
CA THR A 63 -0.25 -9.84 -2.00
C THR A 63 -1.28 -10.08 -3.08
#